data_AF-A0A0F8DE51-F1
#
_entry.id   AF-A0A0F8DE51-F1
#
_cell.length_a   1.000
_cell.length_b   1.000
_cell.length_c   1.000
_cell.angle_alpha   90.00
_cell.angle_beta   90.00
_cell.angle_gamma   90.00
#
_symmetry.space_group_name_H-M   'P 1'
#
loop_
_entity.id
_entity.type
_entity.pdbx_description
1 polymer ?
#
loop_
_entity_poly.entity_id
_entity_poly.type
_entity_poly.pdbx_seq_one_letter_code
_entity_poly.pdbx_strand_id
1 'polypeptide(L)'
;MTENSIDELIKWVISVDRRLILMESMKKHTAVRASDIAHEASRSTQNISRALKELEERDLIECLTPEKTTWKKYMLTDKGKKILEKLEGKYL
;
A
#
# COMPACT_ATOMS: atom_id res chain seq x y z
N MET A 1 7.60 -16.58 -5.78
CA MET A 1 6.18 -16.57 -5.39
C MET A 1 5.44 -17.54 -6.28
N THR A 2 4.64 -18.42 -5.71
CA THR A 2 3.70 -19.28 -6.46
C THR A 2 2.46 -18.47 -6.84
N GLU A 3 1.72 -18.90 -7.87
CA GLU A 3 0.46 -18.24 -8.26
C GLU A 3 -0.56 -18.21 -7.11
N ASN A 4 -0.67 -19.31 -6.35
CA ASN A 4 -1.55 -19.38 -5.19
C ASN A 4 -1.22 -18.30 -4.13
N SER A 5 0.07 -18.00 -3.92
CA SER A 5 0.51 -16.98 -2.97
C SER A 5 0.17 -15.55 -3.43
N ILE A 6 0.15 -15.31 -4.75
CA ILE A 6 -0.25 -14.01 -5.32
C ILE A 6 -1.76 -13.79 -5.12
N ASP A 7 -2.58 -14.80 -5.41
CA ASP A 7 -4.03 -14.72 -5.24
C ASP A 7 -4.43 -14.51 -3.79
N GLU A 8 -3.75 -15.16 -2.85
CA GLU A 8 -3.93 -14.93 -1.42
C GLU A 8 -3.60 -13.49 -1.02
N LEU A 9 -2.54 -12.91 -1.57
CA LEU A 9 -2.18 -11.51 -1.32
C LEU A 9 -3.19 -10.54 -1.92
N ILE A 10 -3.72 -10.82 -3.12
CA ILE A 10 -4.77 -10.01 -3.74
C ILE A 10 -6.03 -10.04 -2.89
N LYS A 11 -6.52 -11.24 -2.52
CA LYS A 11 -7.68 -11.43 -1.63
C LYS A 11 -7.46 -10.73 -0.30
N TRP A 12 -6.24 -10.84 0.24
CA TRP A 12 -5.85 -10.10 1.43
C TRP A 12 -5.98 -8.61 1.17
N VAL A 13 -5.37 -7.98 0.17
CA VAL A 13 -5.51 -6.52 -0.07
C VAL A 13 -6.98 -6.09 -0.16
N ILE A 14 -7.78 -6.72 -1.02
CA ILE A 14 -9.16 -6.27 -1.31
C ILE A 14 -10.13 -6.46 -0.15
N SER A 15 -9.83 -7.36 0.80
CA SER A 15 -10.73 -7.63 1.94
C SER A 15 -10.83 -6.48 2.95
N VAL A 16 -10.03 -5.42 2.82
CA VAL A 16 -10.12 -4.21 3.65
C VAL A 16 -9.84 -2.98 2.81
N ASP A 17 -10.79 -2.05 2.86
CA ASP A 17 -10.82 -0.80 2.11
C ASP A 17 -9.54 0.05 2.22
N ARG A 18 -9.02 0.30 3.43
CA ARG A 18 -7.80 1.12 3.63
C ARG A 18 -6.57 0.61 2.88
N ARG A 19 -6.48 -0.70 2.63
CA ARG A 19 -5.36 -1.29 1.87
C ARG A 19 -5.54 -1.06 0.38
N LEU A 20 -6.77 -1.15 -0.10
CA LEU A 20 -7.10 -0.86 -1.50
C LEU A 20 -6.87 0.63 -1.81
N ILE A 21 -7.34 1.53 -0.94
CA ILE A 21 -7.08 2.98 -1.02
C ILE A 21 -5.57 3.26 -1.10
N LEU A 22 -4.77 2.59 -0.26
CA LEU A 22 -3.31 2.76 -0.27
C LEU A 22 -2.69 2.32 -1.60
N MET A 23 -3.10 1.16 -2.12
CA MET A 23 -2.64 0.68 -3.44
C MET A 23 -3.05 1.63 -4.57
N GLU A 24 -4.26 2.18 -4.52
CA GLU A 24 -4.75 3.16 -5.49
C GLU A 24 -3.95 4.47 -5.45
N SER A 25 -3.59 4.95 -4.26
CA SER A 25 -2.75 6.15 -4.13
C SER A 25 -1.33 5.90 -4.66
N MET A 26 -0.75 4.73 -4.37
CA MET A 26 0.57 4.36 -4.88
C MET A 26 0.62 4.12 -6.41
N LYS A 27 -0.53 3.88 -7.06
CA LYS A 27 -0.65 3.92 -8.53
C LYS A 27 -0.41 5.31 -9.09
N LYS A 28 -0.85 6.34 -8.36
CA LYS A 28 -0.78 7.75 -8.79
C LYS A 28 0.55 8.41 -8.43
N HIS A 29 1.29 7.85 -7.48
CA HIS A 29 2.49 8.47 -6.91
C HIS A 29 3.64 7.48 -6.73
N THR A 30 4.86 7.86 -7.12
CA THR A 30 6.06 7.04 -6.94
C THR A 30 6.38 6.76 -5.46
N ALA A 31 6.10 7.72 -4.59
CA ALA A 31 6.25 7.57 -3.15
C ALA A 31 5.16 8.37 -2.42
N VAL A 32 4.73 7.87 -1.27
CA VAL A 32 3.60 8.44 -0.51
C VAL A 32 3.94 8.68 0.95
N ARG A 33 3.18 9.59 1.59
CA ARG A 33 3.19 9.84 3.03
C ARG A 33 1.80 9.62 3.60
N ALA A 34 1.71 9.15 4.84
CA ALA A 34 0.43 8.84 5.48
C ALA A 34 -0.55 10.04 5.48
N SER A 35 -0.05 11.25 5.73
CA SER A 35 -0.84 12.49 5.75
C SER A 35 -1.45 12.84 4.40
N ASP A 36 -0.68 12.64 3.33
CA ASP A 36 -1.06 13.06 1.98
C ASP A 36 -2.22 12.18 1.50
N ILE A 37 -2.09 10.86 1.65
CA ILE A 37 -3.14 9.88 1.33
C ILE A 37 -4.36 10.08 2.22
N ALA A 38 -4.17 10.35 3.51
CA ALA A 38 -5.28 10.58 4.44
C ALA A 38 -6.12 11.79 4.00
N HIS A 39 -5.46 12.86 3.57
CA HIS A 39 -6.12 14.04 3.03
C HIS A 39 -6.87 13.73 1.73
N GLU A 40 -6.20 13.12 0.75
CA GLU A 40 -6.77 12.79 -0.56
C GLU A 40 -7.96 11.83 -0.46
N ALA A 41 -7.87 10.81 0.38
CA ALA A 41 -8.88 9.77 0.55
C ALA A 41 -9.94 10.12 1.60
N SER A 42 -9.89 11.30 2.22
CA SER A 42 -10.78 11.69 3.33
C SER A 42 -10.83 10.64 4.45
N ARG A 43 -9.65 10.14 4.84
CA ARG A 43 -9.45 9.15 5.92
C ARG A 43 -8.63 9.76 7.05
N SER A 44 -8.60 9.11 8.23
CA SER A 44 -7.68 9.52 9.29
C SER A 44 -6.25 9.07 9.00
N THR A 45 -5.26 9.86 9.43
CA THR A 45 -3.84 9.48 9.32
C THR A 45 -3.56 8.16 10.01
N GLN A 46 -4.22 7.85 11.14
CA GLN A 46 -4.07 6.57 11.84
C GLN A 46 -4.56 5.39 11.00
N ASN A 47 -5.65 5.57 10.24
CA ASN A 47 -6.18 4.56 9.34
C ASN A 47 -5.18 4.22 8.22
N ILE A 48 -4.58 5.25 7.60
CA ILE A 48 -3.56 5.08 6.56
C ILE A 48 -2.25 4.53 7.13
N SER A 49 -1.78 5.03 8.28
CA SER A 49 -0.57 4.51 8.93
C SER A 49 -0.69 3.02 9.27
N ARG A 50 -1.90 2.56 9.61
CA ARG A 50 -2.16 1.12 9.79
C ARG A 50 -2.01 0.35 8.48
N ALA A 51 -2.57 0.85 7.38
CA ALA A 51 -2.40 0.22 6.06
C ALA A 51 -0.93 0.16 5.64
N LEU A 52 -0.18 1.26 5.82
CA LEU A 52 1.26 1.30 5.52
C LEU A 52 2.01 0.22 6.28
N LYS A 53 1.81 0.13 7.60
CA LYS A 53 2.44 -0.91 8.43
C LYS A 53 2.06 -2.32 7.96
N GLU A 54 0.78 -2.58 7.70
CA GLU A 54 0.31 -3.90 7.25
C GLU A 54 0.89 -4.32 5.89
N LEU A 55 1.06 -3.36 4.97
CA LEU A 55 1.67 -3.62 3.65
C LEU A 55 3.19 -3.79 3.76
N GLU A 56 3.86 -3.01 4.61
CA GLU A 56 5.30 -3.11 4.87
C GLU A 56 5.65 -4.46 5.50
N GLU A 57 4.88 -4.91 6.50
CA GLU A 57 5.03 -6.23 7.14
C GLU A 57 4.87 -7.41 6.14
N ARG A 58 4.21 -7.17 5.01
CA ARG A 58 4.05 -8.15 3.92
C ARG A 58 4.99 -7.94 2.76
N ASP A 59 5.96 -7.03 2.89
CA ASP A 59 6.94 -6.73 1.85
C ASP A 59 6.29 -6.23 0.54
N LEU A 60 5.12 -5.60 0.64
CA LEU A 60 4.46 -4.97 -0.50
C LEU A 60 4.95 -3.54 -0.73
N ILE A 61 5.41 -2.89 0.34
CA ILE A 61 5.96 -1.54 0.32
C ILE A 61 7.19 -1.50 1.23
N GLU A 62 8.04 -0.50 1.04
CA GLU A 62 9.20 -0.25 1.89
C GLU A 62 9.25 1.21 2.33
N CYS A 63 9.71 1.46 3.56
CA CYS A 63 9.98 2.79 4.06
C CYS A 63 11.34 3.29 3.55
N LEU A 64 11.34 4.42 2.83
CA LEU A 64 12.54 5.05 2.28
C LEU A 64 13.30 5.92 3.28
N THR A 65 12.68 6.21 4.42
CA THR A 65 13.24 7.07 5.47
C THR A 65 13.03 6.44 6.86
N PRO A 66 13.57 5.22 7.11
CA PRO A 66 13.31 4.46 8.33
C PRO A 66 13.86 5.14 9.59
N GLU A 67 14.87 6.00 9.45
CA GLU A 67 15.50 6.78 10.52
C GLU A 67 14.59 7.89 11.07
N LYS A 68 13.54 8.26 10.32
CA LYS A 68 12.59 9.31 10.74
C LYS A 68 11.48 8.72 11.60
N THR A 69 11.12 9.42 12.67
CA THR A 69 9.95 9.09 13.49
C THR A 69 8.65 9.62 12.91
N THR A 70 8.71 10.75 12.19
CA THR A 70 7.58 11.38 11.48
C THR A 70 7.96 11.65 10.02
N TRP A 71 6.99 11.98 9.16
CA TRP A 71 7.24 12.27 7.73
C TRP A 71 7.87 11.11 6.93
N LYS A 72 7.64 9.87 7.36
CA LYS A 72 8.08 8.68 6.65
C LYS A 72 7.52 8.63 5.23
N LYS A 73 8.38 8.31 4.26
CA LYS A 73 8.00 8.07 2.86
C LYS A 73 8.05 6.59 2.54
N TYR A 74 7.08 6.14 1.75
CA TYR A 74 6.97 4.74 1.35
C TYR A 74 6.84 4.60 -0.15
N MET A 75 7.38 3.51 -0.71
CA MET A 75 7.19 3.14 -2.11
C MET A 75 6.89 1.66 -2.27
N LEU A 76 6.35 1.27 -3.43
CA LEU A 76 6.12 -0.13 -3.77
C LEU A 76 7.44 -0.88 -3.98
N THR A 77 7.57 -2.05 -3.36
CA THR A 77 8.59 -3.03 -3.70
C THR A 77 8.25 -3.68 -5.05
N ASP A 78 9.16 -4.48 -5.60
CA ASP A 78 8.85 -5.26 -6.82
C ASP A 78 7.72 -6.27 -6.62
N LYS A 79 7.56 -6.78 -5.39
CA LYS A 79 6.42 -7.61 -5.01
C LYS A 79 5.14 -6.77 -5.00
N GLY A 80 5.17 -5.59 -4.40
CA GLY A 80 4.06 -4.64 -4.41
C GLY A 80 3.58 -4.28 -5.80
N LYS A 81 4.51 -3.96 -6.71
CA LYS A 81 4.20 -3.64 -8.13
C LYS A 81 3.45 -4.77 -8.81
N LYS A 82 3.90 -6.02 -8.65
CA LYS A 82 3.21 -7.20 -9.21
C LYS A 82 1.79 -7.36 -8.67
N ILE A 83 1.56 -7.07 -7.39
CA ILE A 83 0.21 -7.10 -6.82
C ILE A 83 -0.63 -5.95 -7.38
N LEU A 84 -0.08 -4.74 -7.50
CA LEU A 84 -0.77 -3.59 -8.09
C LEU A 84 -1.22 -3.87 -9.52
N GLU A 85 -0.33 -4.40 -10.38
CA GLU A 85 -0.64 -4.78 -11.76
C GLU A 85 -1.83 -5.75 -11.85
N LYS A 86 -1.95 -6.69 -10.91
CA LYS A 86 -3.08 -7.64 -10.86
C LYS A 86 -4.38 -7.00 -10.36
N LEU A 87 -4.30 -5.92 -9.57
CA LEU A 87 -5.46 -5.19 -9.08
C LEU A 87 -6.05 -4.25 -10.15
N GLU A 88 -5.22 -3.57 -10.94
CA GLU A 88 -5.64 -2.58 -11.96
C GLU A 88 -6.57 -3.13 -13.05
N GLY A 89 -6.55 -4.44 -13.28
CA GLY A 89 -7.43 -5.07 -14.26
C GLY A 89 -8.82 -5.42 -13.73
N LYS A 90 -9.08 -5.29 -12.42
CA LYS A 90 -10.29 -5.88 -11.80
C LYS A 90 -10.85 -5.15 -10.57
N TYR A 91 -10.03 -4.40 -9.84
CA TYR A 91 -10.38 -3.85 -8.52
C TYR A 91 -9.97 -2.37 -8.32
N LEU A 92 -9.20 -1.78 -9.24
CA LEU A 92 -8.65 -0.40 -9.21
C LEU A 92 -8.74 0.28 -10.59
#